data_AF-A0A939GG19-F1
#
_entry.id   AF-A0A939GG19-F1
#
_cell.length_a   1.000
_cell.length_b   1.000
_cell.length_c   1.000
_cell.angle_alpha   90.00
_cell.angle_beta   90.00
_cell.angle_gamma   90.00
#
_symmetry.space_group_name_H-M   'P 1'
#
loop_
_entity.id
_entity.type
_entity.pdbx_description
1 polymer ?
#
loop_
_entity_poly.entity_id
_entity_poly.type
_entity_poly.pdbx_seq_one_letter_code
_entity_poly.pdbx_strand_id
1 'polypeptide(L)'
;MNVKETRGEILDQLNKLLTSAHDAEKGYQEAAENVKDAELKSLFLAQSRERAEFGTELDREIRALGGDPDNGTSIASDLHRAWINIKSAVSGSSDKAVAEECQRGDAEALSEYKEVLEQTDVAASTRELLLRQKSKVESAHATMGRLALVV
;
A
#
# COMPACT_ATOMS: atom_id res chain seq x y z
N MET A 1 21.10 22.29 5.11
CA MET A 1 20.83 20.87 4.85
C MET A 1 21.89 20.33 3.92
N ASN A 2 22.49 19.20 4.26
CA ASN A 2 23.52 18.55 3.47
C ASN A 2 22.85 17.61 2.44
N VAL A 3 23.32 17.57 1.18
CA VAL A 3 22.70 16.76 0.10
C VAL A 3 22.60 15.27 0.47
N LYS A 4 23.51 14.77 1.32
CA LYS A 4 23.46 13.39 1.85
C LYS A 4 22.33 13.15 2.86
N GLU A 5 21.96 14.15 3.66
CA GLU A 5 20.83 14.05 4.61
C GLU A 5 19.51 13.97 3.84
N THR A 6 19.31 14.84 2.84
CA THR A 6 18.09 14.86 2.01
C THR A 6 17.86 13.56 1.24
N ARG A 7 18.93 12.93 0.73
CA ARG A 7 18.80 11.63 0.04
C ARG A 7 18.41 10.51 1.00
N GLY A 8 18.97 10.48 2.21
CA GLY A 8 18.59 9.48 3.22
C GLY A 8 17.11 9.58 3.55
N GLU A 9 16.62 10.80 3.79
CA GLU A 9 15.20 11.07 4.05
C GLU A 9 14.31 10.61 2.88
N ILE A 10 14.69 10.86 1.62
CA ILE A 10 13.95 10.35 0.45
C ILE A 10 13.88 8.82 0.47
N LEU A 11 15.01 8.15 0.70
CA LEU A 11 15.07 6.69 0.71
C LEU A 11 14.24 6.09 1.85
N ASP A 12 14.23 6.70 3.02
CA ASP A 12 13.42 6.26 4.17
C ASP A 12 11.92 6.40 3.85
N GLN A 13 11.52 7.51 3.23
CA GLN A 13 10.13 7.75 2.82
C GLN A 13 9.67 6.81 1.71
N LEU A 14 10.52 6.52 0.71
CA LEU A 14 10.19 5.54 -0.32
C LEU A 14 10.12 4.11 0.23
N ASN A 15 10.99 3.76 1.18
CA ASN A 15 10.91 2.47 1.88
C ASN A 15 9.63 2.36 2.72
N LYS A 16 9.19 3.45 3.37
CA LYS A 16 7.88 3.48 4.06
C LYS A 16 6.72 3.14 3.10
N LEU A 17 6.71 3.77 1.92
CA LEU A 17 5.70 3.47 0.89
C LEU A 17 5.83 2.04 0.34
N LEU A 18 7.04 1.50 0.23
CA LEU A 18 7.28 0.12 -0.17
C LEU A 18 6.68 -0.87 0.84
N THR A 19 6.88 -0.63 2.15
CA THR A 19 6.25 -1.41 3.22
C THR A 19 4.73 -1.36 3.11
N SER A 20 4.17 -0.15 2.96
CA SER A 20 2.73 0.09 2.80
C SER A 20 2.14 -0.66 1.60
N ALA A 21 2.86 -0.69 0.47
CA ALA A 21 2.45 -1.45 -0.71
C ALA A 21 2.41 -2.97 -0.44
N HIS A 22 3.40 -3.52 0.26
CA HIS A 22 3.41 -4.94 0.63
C HIS A 22 2.34 -5.28 1.69
N ASP A 23 2.09 -4.40 2.64
CA ASP A 23 1.01 -4.53 3.63
C ASP A 23 -0.34 -4.61 2.92
N ALA A 24 -0.60 -3.67 2.00
CA ALA A 24 -1.82 -3.64 1.21
C ALA A 24 -1.94 -4.85 0.28
N GLU A 25 -0.85 -5.29 -0.36
CA GLU A 25 -0.82 -6.50 -1.21
C GLU A 25 -1.34 -7.71 -0.44
N LYS A 26 -0.80 -7.95 0.77
CA LYS A 26 -1.22 -9.04 1.64
C LYS A 26 -2.65 -8.82 2.14
N GLY A 27 -2.98 -7.62 2.60
CA GLY A 27 -4.32 -7.31 3.08
C GLY A 27 -5.42 -7.64 2.07
N TYR A 28 -5.19 -7.28 0.81
CA TYR A 28 -6.09 -7.62 -0.29
C TYR A 28 -6.10 -9.12 -0.64
N GLN A 29 -4.97 -9.83 -0.50
CA GLN A 29 -4.94 -11.30 -0.61
C GLN A 29 -5.84 -11.96 0.45
N GLU A 30 -5.72 -11.54 1.71
CA GLU A 30 -6.54 -12.08 2.80
C GLU A 30 -8.02 -11.76 2.60
N ALA A 31 -8.35 -10.52 2.18
CA ALA A 31 -9.71 -10.14 1.84
C ALA A 31 -10.31 -11.08 0.78
N ALA A 32 -9.54 -11.40 -0.27
CA ALA A 32 -9.96 -12.34 -1.31
C ALA A 32 -10.16 -13.78 -0.82
N GLU A 33 -9.48 -14.19 0.25
CA GLU A 33 -9.64 -15.52 0.86
C GLU A 33 -10.87 -15.58 1.78
N ASN A 34 -11.29 -14.46 2.34
CA ASN A 34 -12.36 -14.39 3.33
C ASN A 34 -13.74 -14.02 2.77
N VAL A 35 -13.84 -13.63 1.50
CA VAL A 35 -15.14 -13.42 0.82
C VAL A 35 -15.61 -14.64 0.04
N LYS A 36 -16.93 -14.79 -0.04
CA LYS A 36 -17.57 -15.91 -0.76
C LYS A 36 -17.92 -15.57 -2.21
N ASP A 37 -18.23 -14.31 -2.46
CA ASP A 37 -18.62 -13.83 -3.78
C ASP A 37 -17.42 -13.82 -4.75
N ALA A 38 -17.63 -14.38 -5.94
CA ALA A 38 -16.57 -14.55 -6.92
C ALA A 38 -16.11 -13.22 -7.55
N GLU A 39 -17.01 -12.25 -7.69
CA GLU A 39 -16.68 -10.93 -8.22
C GLU A 39 -15.87 -10.15 -7.18
N LEU A 40 -16.24 -10.22 -5.90
CA LEU A 40 -15.47 -9.60 -4.80
C LEU A 40 -14.08 -10.21 -4.69
N LYS A 41 -13.99 -11.55 -4.76
CA LYS A 41 -12.71 -12.24 -4.78
C LYS A 41 -11.83 -11.76 -5.94
N SER A 42 -12.40 -11.64 -7.14
CA SER A 42 -11.66 -11.14 -8.31
C SER A 42 -11.21 -9.70 -8.14
N LEU A 43 -12.05 -8.84 -7.56
CA LEU A 43 -11.75 -7.44 -7.28
C LEU A 43 -10.58 -7.31 -6.30
N PHE A 44 -10.63 -8.01 -5.16
CA PHE A 44 -9.55 -7.96 -4.17
C PHE A 44 -8.23 -8.54 -4.71
N LEU A 45 -8.28 -9.63 -5.50
CA LEU A 45 -7.08 -10.15 -6.17
C LEU A 45 -6.50 -9.16 -7.19
N ALA A 46 -7.34 -8.38 -7.88
CA ALA A 46 -6.86 -7.35 -8.78
C ALA A 46 -6.16 -6.22 -8.01
N GLN A 47 -6.73 -5.79 -6.88
CA GLN A 47 -6.10 -4.79 -6.01
C GLN A 47 -4.76 -5.29 -5.44
N SER A 48 -4.70 -6.55 -4.97
CA SER A 48 -3.45 -7.14 -4.49
C SER A 48 -2.35 -7.10 -5.55
N ARG A 49 -2.65 -7.51 -6.80
CA ARG A 49 -1.68 -7.45 -7.90
C ARG A 49 -1.20 -6.03 -8.17
N GLU A 50 -2.09 -5.05 -8.16
CA GLU A 50 -1.71 -3.65 -8.36
C GLU A 50 -0.78 -3.16 -7.23
N ARG A 51 -1.00 -3.57 -5.98
CA ARG A 51 -0.10 -3.24 -4.87
C ARG A 51 1.28 -3.92 -5.01
N ALA A 52 1.33 -5.15 -5.50
CA ALA A 52 2.60 -5.82 -5.83
C ALA A 52 3.38 -5.10 -6.95
N GLU A 53 2.66 -4.58 -7.96
CA GLU A 53 3.26 -3.74 -9.00
C GLU A 53 3.84 -2.45 -8.41
N PHE A 54 3.15 -1.81 -7.46
CA PHE A 54 3.68 -0.61 -6.79
C PHE A 54 4.97 -0.91 -6.03
N GLY A 55 5.00 -2.00 -5.28
CA GLY A 55 6.21 -2.43 -4.56
C GLY A 55 7.38 -2.66 -5.52
N THR A 56 7.14 -3.27 -6.68
CA THR A 56 8.16 -3.46 -7.71
C THR A 56 8.68 -2.14 -8.28
N GLU A 57 7.80 -1.16 -8.50
CA GLU A 57 8.20 0.16 -8.99
C GLU A 57 9.00 0.96 -7.95
N LEU A 58 8.59 0.89 -6.68
CA LEU A 58 9.27 1.55 -5.55
C LEU A 58 10.65 0.93 -5.28
N ASP A 59 10.77 -0.40 -5.30
CA ASP A 59 12.06 -1.11 -5.19
C ASP A 59 13.05 -0.62 -6.27
N ARG A 60 12.59 -0.52 -7.53
CA ARG A 60 13.42 -0.01 -8.63
C ARG A 60 13.85 1.43 -8.42
N GLU A 61 12.94 2.28 -7.96
CA GLU A 61 13.23 3.70 -7.70
C GLU A 61 14.26 3.87 -6.57
N ILE A 62 14.09 3.14 -5.46
CA ILE A 62 15.02 3.12 -4.33
C ILE A 62 16.43 2.69 -4.80
N ARG A 63 16.52 1.62 -5.60
CA ARG A 63 17.80 1.17 -6.18
C ARG A 63 18.40 2.20 -7.13
N ALA A 64 17.59 2.87 -7.95
CA ALA A 64 18.05 3.90 -8.87
C ALA A 64 18.64 5.12 -8.14
N LEU A 65 18.13 5.43 -6.95
CA LEU A 65 18.65 6.46 -6.05
C LEU A 65 19.88 5.99 -5.24
N GLY A 66 20.30 4.74 -5.41
CA GLY A 66 21.45 4.13 -4.73
C GLY A 66 21.16 3.69 -3.30
N GLY A 67 19.89 3.52 -2.94
CA GLY A 67 19.47 2.92 -1.67
C GLY A 67 19.32 1.40 -1.75
N ASP A 68 19.10 0.79 -0.59
CA ASP A 68 18.72 -0.62 -0.47
C ASP A 68 17.24 -0.71 -0.09
N PRO A 69 16.41 -1.35 -0.92
CA PRO A 69 15.02 -1.64 -0.58
C PRO A 69 14.96 -2.58 0.62
N ASP A 70 14.12 -2.26 1.62
CA ASP A 70 14.03 -3.02 2.87
C ASP A 70 13.29 -4.37 2.72
N ASN A 71 13.66 -5.19 1.76
CA ASN A 71 12.84 -6.32 1.28
C ASN A 71 12.75 -7.55 2.20
N GLY A 72 13.23 -7.50 3.46
CA GLY A 72 13.57 -8.75 4.16
C GLY A 72 13.42 -8.80 5.67
N THR A 73 13.91 -7.81 6.44
CA THR A 73 14.01 -7.98 7.90
C THR A 73 13.12 -6.99 8.67
N SER A 74 13.18 -5.70 8.33
CA SER A 74 12.30 -4.71 8.96
C SER A 74 10.90 -4.78 8.34
N ILE A 75 10.79 -4.78 7.01
CA ILE A 75 9.50 -4.98 6.33
C ILE A 75 8.84 -6.27 6.77
N ALA A 76 9.56 -7.40 6.84
CA ALA A 76 8.94 -8.65 7.25
C ALA A 76 8.36 -8.60 8.68
N SER A 77 8.97 -7.83 9.58
CA SER A 77 8.51 -7.69 10.97
C SER A 77 7.27 -6.79 11.07
N ASP A 78 7.26 -5.67 10.37
CA ASP A 78 6.13 -4.73 10.33
C ASP A 78 4.94 -5.35 9.58
N LEU A 79 5.23 -5.97 8.43
CA LEU A 79 4.29 -6.74 7.63
C LEU A 79 3.71 -7.92 8.39
N HIS A 80 4.47 -8.58 9.26
CA HIS A 80 3.94 -9.65 10.09
C HIS A 80 2.89 -9.14 11.09
N ARG A 81 3.11 -7.96 11.68
CA ARG A 81 2.13 -7.35 12.60
C ARG A 81 0.91 -6.81 11.87
N ALA A 82 1.12 -6.07 10.78
CA ALA A 82 0.04 -5.56 9.93
C ALA A 82 -0.84 -6.71 9.41
N TRP A 83 -0.21 -7.78 8.92
CA TRP A 83 -0.90 -9.01 8.51
C TRP A 83 -1.75 -9.65 9.61
N ILE A 84 -1.21 -9.78 10.83
CA ILE A 84 -1.97 -10.32 11.97
C ILE A 84 -3.19 -9.44 12.29
N ASN A 85 -3.02 -8.13 12.27
CA ASN A 85 -4.12 -7.20 12.53
C ASN A 85 -5.22 -7.33 11.49
N ILE A 86 -4.86 -7.38 10.20
CA ILE A 86 -5.82 -7.58 9.11
C ILE A 86 -6.54 -8.91 9.28
N LYS A 87 -5.79 -10.02 9.50
CA LYS A 87 -6.39 -11.33 9.77
C LYS A 87 -7.38 -11.30 10.93
N SER A 88 -7.03 -10.62 12.01
CA SER A 88 -7.91 -10.50 13.17
C SER A 88 -9.18 -9.69 12.89
N ALA A 89 -9.09 -8.70 12.00
CA ALA A 89 -10.21 -7.84 11.62
C ALA A 89 -11.15 -8.52 10.60
N VAL A 90 -10.62 -9.35 9.71
CA VAL A 90 -11.39 -9.98 8.60
C VAL A 90 -11.84 -11.41 8.88
N SER A 91 -11.19 -12.13 9.81
CA SER A 91 -11.54 -13.53 10.12
C SER A 91 -12.93 -13.66 10.73
N GLY A 92 -13.86 -14.28 9.98
CA GLY A 92 -15.25 -14.48 10.41
C GLY A 92 -16.15 -13.24 10.25
N SER A 93 -15.64 -12.21 9.60
CA SER A 93 -16.32 -10.93 9.34
C SER A 93 -17.18 -11.01 8.07
N SER A 94 -18.18 -10.13 7.95
CA SER A 94 -19.00 -10.02 6.73
C SER A 94 -18.22 -9.39 5.58
N ASP A 95 -18.65 -9.62 4.34
CA ASP A 95 -18.07 -8.99 3.14
C ASP A 95 -17.98 -7.46 3.28
N LYS A 96 -18.95 -6.85 3.97
CA LYS A 96 -18.94 -5.42 4.32
C LYS A 96 -17.75 -5.04 5.21
N ALA A 97 -17.53 -5.77 6.30
CA ALA A 97 -16.44 -5.49 7.22
C ALA A 97 -15.08 -5.70 6.56
N VAL A 98 -14.96 -6.67 5.65
CA VAL A 98 -13.76 -6.85 4.82
C VAL A 98 -13.53 -5.63 3.92
N ALA A 99 -14.57 -5.12 3.26
CA ALA A 99 -14.47 -3.92 2.43
C ALA A 99 -14.11 -2.66 3.23
N GLU A 100 -14.69 -2.47 4.43
CA GLU A 100 -14.37 -1.35 5.33
C GLU A 100 -12.91 -1.38 5.80
N GLU A 101 -12.37 -2.58 6.07
CA GLU A 101 -10.98 -2.73 6.48
C GLU A 101 -10.01 -2.44 5.32
N CYS A 102 -10.30 -2.92 4.11
CA CYS A 102 -9.54 -2.53 2.91
C CYS A 102 -9.59 -1.02 2.67
N GLN A 103 -10.76 -0.40 2.86
CA GLN A 103 -10.91 1.05 2.74
C GLN A 103 -10.06 1.79 3.78
N ARG A 104 -10.05 1.33 5.04
CA ARG A 104 -9.22 1.92 6.10
C ARG A 104 -7.73 1.84 5.75
N GLY A 105 -7.25 0.69 5.28
CA GLY A 105 -5.87 0.52 4.84
C GLY A 105 -5.50 1.44 3.67
N ASP A 106 -6.36 1.57 2.66
CA ASP A 106 -6.11 2.51 1.56
C ASP A 106 -6.08 3.97 2.05
N ALA A 107 -6.93 4.34 3.02
CA ALA A 107 -6.90 5.69 3.59
C ALA A 107 -5.58 6.00 4.32
N GLU A 108 -5.01 5.02 5.02
CA GLU A 108 -3.69 5.11 5.66
C GLU A 108 -2.60 5.30 4.60
N ALA A 109 -2.57 4.45 3.56
CA ALA A 109 -1.63 4.58 2.45
C ALA A 109 -1.72 5.96 1.77
N LEU A 110 -2.93 6.49 1.55
CA LEU A 110 -3.13 7.83 0.96
C LEU A 110 -2.52 8.94 1.82
N SER A 111 -2.60 8.81 3.15
CA SER A 111 -1.96 9.77 4.06
C SER A 111 -0.44 9.72 3.92
N GLU A 112 0.15 8.54 3.77
CA GLU A 112 1.59 8.37 3.59
C GLU A 112 2.04 8.94 2.25
N TYR A 113 1.35 8.64 1.14
CA TYR A 113 1.66 9.26 -0.16
C TYR A 113 1.61 10.79 -0.08
N LYS A 114 0.60 11.34 0.61
CA LYS A 114 0.47 12.79 0.80
C LYS A 114 1.65 13.35 1.61
N GLU A 115 2.02 12.69 2.70
CA GLU A 115 3.16 13.07 3.54
C GLU A 115 4.45 13.15 2.70
N VAL A 116 4.77 12.11 1.93
CA VAL A 116 5.97 12.08 1.08
C VAL A 116 5.92 13.18 0.01
N LEU A 117 4.78 13.36 -0.66
CA LEU A 117 4.64 14.34 -1.74
C LEU A 117 4.73 15.80 -1.27
N GLU A 118 4.34 16.07 -0.02
CA GLU A 118 4.35 17.42 0.59
C GLU A 118 5.64 17.75 1.33
N GLN A 119 6.24 16.75 1.99
CA GLN A 119 7.38 16.97 2.89
C GLN A 119 8.73 16.63 2.27
N THR A 120 8.75 15.96 1.13
CA THR A 120 9.98 15.49 0.49
C THR A 120 10.16 16.09 -0.90
N ASP A 121 11.31 16.73 -1.12
CA ASP A 121 11.69 17.22 -2.45
C ASP A 121 12.30 16.08 -3.28
N VAL A 122 11.44 15.36 -3.97
CA VAL A 122 11.82 14.26 -4.86
C VAL A 122 11.97 14.73 -6.30
N ALA A 123 12.77 14.00 -7.10
CA ALA A 123 12.89 14.26 -8.53
C ALA A 123 11.53 14.15 -9.24
N ALA A 124 11.37 14.86 -10.36
CA ALA A 124 10.10 14.91 -11.09
C ALA A 124 9.59 13.51 -11.48
N SER A 125 10.46 12.60 -11.92
CA SER A 125 10.11 11.22 -12.26
C SER A 125 9.57 10.44 -11.05
N THR A 126 10.21 10.59 -9.88
CA THR A 126 9.75 10.00 -8.62
C THR A 126 8.39 10.58 -8.23
N ARG A 127 8.22 11.90 -8.35
CA ARG A 127 6.93 12.57 -8.05
C ARG A 127 5.81 12.03 -8.94
N GLU A 128 6.06 11.88 -10.24
CA GLU A 128 5.09 11.33 -11.19
C GLU A 128 4.73 9.87 -10.88
N LEU A 129 5.71 9.06 -10.49
CA LEU A 129 5.49 7.70 -9.99
C LEU A 129 4.52 7.70 -8.80
N LEU A 130 4.83 8.48 -7.77
CA LEU A 130 4.05 8.54 -6.53
C LEU A 130 2.63 9.08 -6.78
N LEU A 131 2.48 10.11 -7.63
CA LEU A 131 1.16 10.65 -7.99
C LEU A 131 0.30 9.62 -8.73
N ARG A 132 0.90 8.84 -9.64
CA ARG A 132 0.20 7.76 -10.36
C ARG A 132 -0.30 6.69 -9.40
N GLN A 133 0.56 6.22 -8.50
CA GLN A 133 0.18 5.21 -7.50
C GLN A 133 -0.90 5.75 -6.56
N LYS A 134 -0.74 6.96 -6.01
CA LYS A 134 -1.73 7.64 -5.17
C LYS A 134 -3.11 7.69 -5.84
N SER A 135 -3.20 8.09 -7.11
CA SER A 135 -4.47 8.19 -7.83
C SER A 135 -5.18 6.84 -7.99
N LYS A 136 -4.41 5.76 -8.17
CA LYS A 136 -4.94 4.39 -8.19
C LYS A 136 -5.45 3.96 -6.80
N VAL A 137 -4.72 4.28 -5.73
CA VAL A 137 -5.18 4.05 -4.35
C VAL A 137 -6.46 4.83 -4.04
N GLU A 138 -6.58 6.09 -4.48
CA GLU A 138 -7.82 6.89 -4.33
C GLU A 138 -9.02 6.21 -5.00
N SER A 139 -8.81 5.65 -6.19
CA SER A 139 -9.83 4.92 -6.94
C SER A 139 -10.23 3.62 -6.24
N ALA A 140 -9.27 2.89 -5.67
CA ALA A 140 -9.50 1.70 -4.88
C ALA A 140 -10.28 2.02 -3.59
N HIS A 141 -9.84 3.01 -2.81
CA HIS A 141 -10.51 3.50 -1.61
C HIS A 141 -11.99 3.84 -1.89
N ALA A 142 -12.25 4.60 -2.95
CA ALA A 142 -13.62 4.95 -3.34
C ALA A 142 -14.44 3.72 -3.75
N THR A 143 -13.81 2.72 -4.36
CA THR A 143 -14.45 1.46 -4.73
C THR A 143 -14.79 0.63 -3.50
N MET A 144 -13.88 0.50 -2.53
CA MET A 144 -14.12 -0.19 -1.27
C MET A 144 -15.24 0.47 -0.46
N GLY A 145 -15.27 1.81 -0.42
CA GLY A 145 -16.35 2.54 0.24
C GLY A 145 -17.71 2.35 -0.41
N ARG A 146 -17.79 2.28 -1.75
CA ARG A 146 -19.04 1.91 -2.43
C ARG A 146 -19.42 0.46 -2.15
N LEU A 147 -18.44 -0.43 -2.15
CA LEU A 147 -18.65 -1.85 -1.91
C LEU A 147 -19.28 -2.07 -0.53
N ALA A 148 -18.72 -1.47 0.53
CA ALA A 148 -19.22 -1.57 1.90
C ALA A 148 -20.68 -1.08 2.10
N LEU A 149 -21.23 -0.31 1.16
CA LEU A 149 -22.62 0.15 1.19
C LEU A 149 -23.59 -0.83 0.54
N VAL A 150 -23.11 -1.75 -0.30
CA VAL A 150 -23.95 -2.61 -1.16
C VAL A 150 -23.82 -4.11 -0.87
N VAL A 151 -22.83 -4.53 -0.08
CA VAL A 151 -22.65 -5.93 0.36
C VAL A 151 -23.10 -6.18 1.79
#